data_AF-A0A0B8QUQ8-F1
#
_entry.id   AF-A0A0B8QUQ8-F1
#
_cell.length_a   1.000
_cell.length_b   1.000
_cell.length_c   1.000
_cell.angle_alpha   90.00
_cell.angle_beta   90.00
_cell.angle_gamma   90.00
#
_symmetry.space_group_name_H-M   'P 1'
#
loop_
_entity.id
_entity.type
_entity.pdbx_description
1 polymer ?
#
loop_
_entity_poly.entity_id
_entity_poly.type
_entity_poly.pdbx_seq_one_letter_code
_entity_poly.pdbx_strand_id
1 'polypeptide(L)'
;MDVAALDKLSETHGLFVTIEDGTKDGGFGQKVATYLASKGIKTLVYGADTEFIDAVPKEELYNRYHIRPELMATDIIEATKESKGPNFFKKIFSK
;
A
#
# COMPACT_ATOMS: atom_id res chain seq x y z
N MET A 1 -10.47 6.63 -9.44
CA MET A 1 -9.96 6.64 -8.05
C MET A 1 -10.77 7.67 -7.28
N ASP A 2 -11.34 7.29 -6.15
CA ASP A 2 -12.10 8.22 -5.30
C ASP A 2 -11.14 9.01 -4.41
N VAL A 3 -10.77 10.20 -4.86
CA VAL A 3 -9.83 11.08 -4.15
C VAL A 3 -10.41 11.65 -2.87
N ALA A 4 -11.74 11.85 -2.80
CA ALA A 4 -12.39 12.38 -1.62
C ALA A 4 -12.34 11.38 -0.46
N ALA A 5 -12.53 10.10 -0.75
CA ALA A 5 -12.35 9.02 0.22
C ALA A 5 -10.90 8.93 0.71
N LEU A 6 -9.92 8.98 -0.21
CA LEU A 6 -8.50 8.94 0.14
C LEU A 6 -8.08 10.12 1.02
N ASP A 7 -8.55 11.33 0.70
CA ASP A 7 -8.31 12.53 1.49
C ASP A 7 -8.89 12.39 2.90
N LYS A 8 -10.11 11.88 3.00
CA LYS A 8 -10.77 11.71 4.29
C LYS A 8 -10.04 10.70 5.18
N LEU A 9 -9.61 9.58 4.62
CA LEU A 9 -8.85 8.55 5.34
C LEU A 9 -7.47 9.03 5.75
N SER A 10 -6.84 9.87 4.92
CA SER A 10 -5.51 10.45 5.17
C SER A 10 -5.48 11.38 6.39
N GLU A 11 -6.64 11.86 6.85
CA GLU A 11 -6.73 12.65 8.09
C GLU A 11 -6.37 11.85 9.35
N THR A 12 -6.51 10.52 9.31
CA THR A 12 -6.39 9.64 10.49
C THR A 12 -5.47 8.43 10.28
N HIS A 13 -5.11 8.08 9.04
CA HIS A 13 -4.28 6.91 8.72
C HIS A 13 -2.94 7.32 8.12
N GLY A 14 -1.85 6.72 8.61
CA GLY A 14 -0.48 6.95 8.13
C GLY A 14 0.06 5.89 7.17
N LEU A 15 -0.69 4.81 6.97
CA LEU A 15 -0.34 3.69 6.11
C LEU A 15 -1.56 3.31 5.28
N PHE A 16 -1.37 3.22 3.97
CA PHE A 16 -2.36 2.68 3.03
C PHE A 16 -1.84 1.39 2.41
N VAL A 17 -2.77 0.51 2.03
CA VAL A 17 -2.47 -0.75 1.37
C VAL A 17 -3.40 -0.89 0.17
N THR A 18 -2.85 -1.19 -0.99
CA THR A 18 -3.63 -1.52 -2.18
C THR A 18 -3.38 -2.97 -2.58
N ILE A 19 -4.44 -3.66 -3.00
CA ILE A 19 -4.38 -5.03 -3.52
C ILE A 19 -5.08 -5.01 -4.87
N GLU A 20 -4.42 -5.52 -5.90
CA GLU A 20 -4.98 -5.62 -7.24
C GLU A 20 -4.67 -6.96 -7.91
N ASP A 21 -5.61 -7.44 -8.72
CA ASP A 21 -5.40 -8.56 -9.66
C ASP A 21 -4.90 -7.99 -11.00
N GLY A 22 -3.66 -7.50 -10.97
CA GLY A 22 -3.02 -6.78 -12.06
C GLY A 22 -1.55 -6.49 -11.75
N THR A 23 -0.87 -5.83 -12.68
CA THR A 23 0.53 -5.45 -12.49
C THR A 23 0.67 -4.17 -11.68
N LYS A 24 1.70 -4.09 -10.83
CA LYS A 24 1.99 -2.90 -10.03
C LYS A 24 2.34 -1.69 -10.91
N ASP A 25 3.16 -1.89 -11.94
CA ASP A 25 3.55 -0.79 -12.84
C ASP A 25 2.38 -0.39 -13.74
N GLY A 26 2.05 0.90 -13.72
CA GLY A 26 0.89 1.47 -14.39
C GLY A 26 -0.46 1.12 -13.73
N GLY A 27 -0.44 0.27 -12.70
CA GLY A 27 -1.60 -0.28 -12.03
C GLY A 27 -2.38 0.71 -11.18
N PHE A 28 -3.42 0.21 -10.52
CA PHE A 28 -4.22 0.98 -9.58
C PHE A 28 -3.39 1.40 -8.36
N GLY A 29 -2.60 0.48 -7.81
CA GLY A 29 -1.81 0.72 -6.61
C GLY A 29 -0.77 1.80 -6.80
N GLN A 30 -0.08 1.83 -7.95
CA GLN A 30 0.88 2.89 -8.26
C GLN A 30 0.20 4.28 -8.35
N LYS A 31 -1.01 4.37 -8.92
CA LYS A 31 -1.77 5.63 -8.99
C LYS A 31 -2.15 6.13 -7.60
N VAL A 32 -2.62 5.25 -6.72
CA VAL A 32 -2.95 5.56 -5.32
C VAL A 32 -1.68 5.99 -4.56
N ALA A 33 -0.60 5.22 -4.66
CA ALA A 33 0.66 5.52 -4.01
C ALA A 33 1.24 6.86 -4.45
N THR A 34 1.19 7.17 -5.76
CA THR A 34 1.63 8.47 -6.29
C THR A 34 0.81 9.62 -5.72
N TYR A 35 -0.52 9.46 -5.63
CA TYR A 35 -1.40 10.47 -5.04
C TYR A 35 -1.07 10.72 -3.57
N LEU A 36 -0.94 9.66 -2.77
CA LEU A 36 -0.66 9.73 -1.33
C LEU A 36 0.78 10.14 -1.01
N ALA A 37 1.73 9.89 -1.90
CA ALA A 37 3.12 10.34 -1.75
C ALA A 37 3.23 11.86 -1.68
N SER A 38 2.39 12.60 -2.42
CA SER A 38 2.33 14.07 -2.32
C SER A 38 1.93 14.58 -0.92
N LYS A 39 1.29 13.73 -0.11
CA LYS A 39 0.89 13.98 1.28
C LYS A 39 1.86 13.37 2.30
N GLY A 40 2.96 12.75 1.85
CA GLY A 40 3.96 12.10 2.70
C GLY A 40 3.47 10.81 3.37
N ILE A 41 2.45 10.14 2.81
CA ILE A 41 1.84 8.95 3.40
C ILE A 41 2.42 7.68 2.75
N LYS A 42 2.88 6.73 3.58
CA LYS A 42 3.40 5.43 3.11
C LYS A 42 2.26 4.60 2.52
N THR A 43 2.50 4.00 1.35
CA THR A 43 1.55 3.11 0.70
C THR A 43 2.26 1.82 0.31
N LEU A 44 1.73 0.67 0.72
CA LEU A 44 2.16 -0.65 0.23
C LEU A 44 1.28 -1.05 -0.95
N VAL A 45 1.91 -1.55 -2.01
CA VAL A 45 1.24 -1.89 -3.27
C VAL A 45 1.45 -3.37 -3.58
N TYR A 46 0.36 -4.14 -3.51
CA TYR A 46 0.34 -5.57 -3.83
C TYR A 46 -0.35 -5.81 -5.17
N GLY A 47 0.37 -6.51 -6.03
CA GLY A 47 0.00 -6.88 -7.40
C GLY A 47 1.17 -7.65 -8.01
N ALA A 48 0.99 -8.17 -9.22
CA ALA A 48 2.06 -8.86 -9.94
C ALA A 48 3.18 -7.87 -10.33
N ASP A 49 4.41 -8.35 -10.39
CA ASP A 49 5.47 -7.63 -11.08
C ASP A 49 5.24 -7.65 -12.60
N THR A 50 5.74 -6.62 -13.28
CA THR A 50 5.67 -6.54 -14.74
C THR A 50 6.80 -7.38 -15.34
N GLU A 51 6.54 -8.68 -15.48
CA GLU A 51 7.51 -9.64 -16.03
C GLU A 51 6.86 -10.69 -16.94
N PHE A 52 7.68 -11.32 -17.78
CA PHE A 52 7.25 -12.47 -18.57
C PHE A 52 7.34 -13.74 -17.73
N ILE A 53 6.20 -14.34 -17.43
CA ILE A 53 6.08 -15.56 -16.61
C ILE A 53 5.82 -16.77 -17.50
N ASP A 54 6.88 -17.36 -18.06
CA ASP A 54 6.74 -18.55 -18.90
C ASP A 54 6.47 -19.80 -18.07
N ALA A 55 5.23 -20.30 -18.12
CA ALA A 55 4.79 -21.52 -17.45
C ALA A 55 5.13 -21.62 -15.94
N VAL A 56 5.33 -20.49 -15.26
CA VAL A 56 5.65 -20.47 -13.83
C VAL A 56 4.39 -20.84 -13.04
N PRO A 57 4.47 -21.77 -12.08
CA PRO A 57 3.34 -22.13 -11.24
C PRO A 57 2.80 -20.92 -10.47
N LYS A 58 1.47 -20.80 -10.42
CA LYS A 58 0.77 -19.70 -9.74
C LYS A 58 1.17 -19.55 -8.27
N GLU A 59 1.36 -20.65 -7.56
CA GLU A 59 1.80 -20.63 -6.16
C GLU A 59 3.19 -20.04 -5.98
N GLU A 60 4.10 -20.28 -6.94
CA GLU A 60 5.43 -19.66 -6.91
C GLU A 60 5.32 -18.15 -7.09
N LEU A 61 4.50 -17.71 -8.04
CA LEU A 61 4.24 -16.28 -8.29
C LEU A 61 3.59 -15.60 -7.08
N TYR A 62 2.67 -16.29 -6.39
CA TYR A 62 2.01 -15.78 -5.19
C TYR A 62 2.97 -15.52 -4.04
N ASN A 63 3.91 -16.44 -3.82
CA ASN A 63 4.97 -16.23 -2.85
C ASN A 63 5.94 -15.15 -3.31
N ARG A 64 6.37 -15.17 -4.58
CA ARG A 64 7.31 -14.21 -5.18
C ARG A 64 6.81 -12.77 -5.08
N TYR A 65 5.54 -12.53 -5.41
CA TYR A 65 4.94 -11.20 -5.39
C TYR A 65 4.39 -10.80 -4.01
N HIS A 66 4.56 -11.64 -2.99
CA HIS A 66 4.05 -11.40 -1.64
C HIS A 66 2.53 -11.18 -1.58
N ILE A 67 1.76 -11.77 -2.50
CA ILE A 67 0.30 -11.56 -2.57
C ILE A 67 -0.51 -12.63 -1.83
N ARG A 68 0.14 -13.42 -0.99
CA ARG A 68 -0.54 -14.31 -0.03
C ARG A 68 -0.95 -13.54 1.22
N PRO A 69 -2.14 -13.81 1.79
CA PRO A 69 -2.61 -13.09 2.97
C PRO A 69 -1.61 -13.03 4.13
N GLU A 70 -0.89 -14.11 4.39
CA GLU A 70 0.07 -14.21 5.50
C GLU A 70 1.34 -13.37 5.25
N LEU A 71 1.79 -13.30 4.01
CA LEU A 71 2.94 -12.47 3.60
C LEU A 71 2.56 -10.99 3.66
N MET A 72 1.43 -10.62 3.06
CA MET A 72 0.90 -9.24 3.13
C MET A 72 0.70 -8.80 4.58
N ALA A 73 0.13 -9.66 5.44
CA ALA A 73 -0.07 -9.33 6.84
C ALA A 73 1.26 -9.06 7.57
N THR A 74 2.27 -9.89 7.31
CA THR A 74 3.62 -9.73 7.88
C THR A 74 4.25 -8.40 7.47
N ASP A 75 4.20 -8.10 6.17
CA ASP A 75 4.74 -6.87 5.58
C ASP A 75 4.00 -5.62 6.12
N ILE A 76 2.68 -5.70 6.29
CA ILE A 76 1.86 -4.62 6.87
C ILE A 76 2.24 -4.41 8.34
N ILE A 77 2.34 -5.47 9.15
CA ILE A 77 2.73 -5.37 10.56
C ILE A 77 4.10 -4.68 10.68
N GLU A 78 5.07 -5.07 9.84
CA GLU A 78 6.39 -4.43 9.85
C GLU A 78 6.30 -2.94 9.48
N ALA A 79 5.56 -2.60 8.42
CA ALA A 79 5.39 -1.22 8.00
C ALA A 79 4.72 -0.32 9.06
N THR A 80 3.87 -0.87 9.93
CA THR A 80 3.26 -0.10 11.04
C THR A 80 4.27 0.29 12.12
N LYS A 81 5.37 -0.45 12.30
CA LYS A 81 6.44 -0.11 13.26
C LYS A 81 7.22 1.13 12.81
N GLU A 82 7.37 1.30 11.51
CA GLU A 82 8.09 2.43 10.90
C GLU A 82 7.19 3.66 10.68
N SER A 83 5.89 3.44 10.50
CA SER A 83 4.93 4.49 10.17
C SER A 83 4.62 5.37 11.39
N LYS A 84 5.38 6.47 11.54
CA LYS A 84 4.98 7.61 12.37
C LYS A 84 3.85 8.34 11.65
N GLY A 85 2.60 8.00 11.95
CA GLY A 85 1.44 8.72 11.40
C GLY A 85 1.55 10.23 11.62
N PRO A 86 0.88 11.07 10.81
CA PRO A 86 0.88 12.51 11.01
C PRO A 86 0.44 12.80 12.44
N ASN A 87 1.38 13.31 13.25
CA ASN A 87 1.30 13.54 14.69
C ASN A 87 -0.15 13.73 15.20
N PHE A 88 -0.81 12.63 15.57
CA PHE A 88 -2.10 12.64 16.26
C PHE A 88 -2.01 13.53 17.52
N PHE A 89 -0.84 13.48 18.17
CA PHE A 89 -0.46 14.35 19.29
C PHE A 89 -0.29 15.84 18.91
N LYS A 90 0.13 16.23 17.70
CA LYS A 90 0.19 17.68 17.38
C LYS A 90 -1.20 18.31 17.28
N LYS A 91 -2.22 17.55 16.86
CA LYS A 91 -3.59 18.06 16.69
C LYS A 91 -4.36 18.18 18.01
N ILE A 92 -4.03 17.35 19.00
CA ILE A 92 -4.64 17.41 20.34
C ILE A 92 -4.03 18.54 21.18
N PHE A 93 -2.75 18.85 20.99
CA PHE A 93 -2.01 19.83 21.80
C PHE A 93 -1.80 21.19 21.11
N SER A 94 -2.49 21.47 19.98
CA SER A 94 -2.47 22.79 19.32
C SER A 94 -3.72 23.65 19.60
N LYS A 95 -4.40 23.43 20.73
CA LYS A 95 -5.51 24.27 21.16
C LYS A 95 -5.32 24.76 22.58
#